data_AF-A0A382ART9-F1
#
_entry.id   AF-A0A382ART9-F1
#
_cell.length_a   1.000
_cell.length_b   1.000
_cell.length_c   1.000
_cell.angle_alpha   90.00
_cell.angle_beta   90.00
_cell.angle_gamma   90.00
#
_symmetry.space_group_name_H-M   'P 1'
#
loop_
_entity.id
_entity.type
_entity.pdbx_description
1 polymer ?
#
loop_
_entity_poly.entity_id
_entity_poly.type
_entity_poly.pdbx_seq_one_letter_code
_entity_poly.pdbx_strand_id
1 'polypeptide(L)' 'MGSADFKKYSNPDKLYQVKLLRTDKSAGFFETLQKALTRQKEFEYATIIRVDPKTREPLYGSDGWPMPV' A
#
# COMPACT_ATOMS: atom_id res chain seq x y z
N MET A 1 -7.11 -19.53 -9.79
CA MET A 1 -6.75 -18.90 -8.50
C MET A 1 -7.07 -17.41 -8.64
N GLY A 2 -8.12 -16.86 -8.02
CA GLY A 2 -8.42 -15.43 -8.26
C GLY A 2 -9.66 -14.85 -7.61
N SER A 3 -10.15 -15.39 -6.49
CA SER A 3 -11.40 -14.88 -5.90
C SER A 3 -11.44 -14.88 -4.36
N ALA A 4 -10.50 -15.54 -3.69
CA ALA A 4 -10.47 -15.62 -2.23
C ALA A 4 -9.78 -14.40 -1.59
N ASP A 5 -8.71 -13.88 -2.21
CA ASP A 5 -7.96 -12.74 -1.67
C ASP A 5 -8.81 -11.47 -1.67
N PHE A 6 -9.64 -11.25 -2.70
CA PHE A 6 -10.45 -10.05 -2.76
C PHE A 6 -11.46 -9.96 -1.60
N LYS A 7 -12.08 -11.07 -1.18
CA LYS A 7 -13.10 -11.04 -0.11
C LYS A 7 -12.54 -10.92 1.31
N LYS A 8 -11.36 -11.48 1.59
CA LYS A 8 -10.73 -11.37 2.92
C LYS A 8 -9.94 -10.06 3.10
N TYR A 9 -9.49 -9.46 1.99
CA TYR A 9 -8.69 -8.23 1.97
C TYR A 9 -9.40 -7.03 1.32
N SER A 10 -10.69 -7.12 1.00
CA SER A 10 -11.56 -5.98 0.68
C SER A 10 -11.93 -5.25 1.97
N ASN A 11 -10.96 -4.58 2.56
CA ASN A 11 -11.25 -3.52 3.52
C ASN A 11 -11.92 -2.38 2.73
N PRO A 12 -13.12 -1.90 3.07
CA PRO A 12 -13.68 -0.69 2.45
C PRO A 12 -12.81 0.54 2.77
N ASP A 13 -12.05 0.51 3.87
CA ASP A 13 -11.15 1.58 4.31
C ASP A 13 -9.68 1.24 3.98
N LYS A 14 -9.30 1.21 2.71
CA LYS A 14 -7.90 0.98 2.30
C LYS A 14 -7.12 2.28 2.34
N LEU A 15 -6.05 2.33 3.13
CA LEU A 15 -5.07 3.41 3.09
C LEU A 15 -3.85 2.94 2.28
N TYR A 16 -3.30 3.83 1.47
CA TYR A 16 -2.16 3.56 0.59
C TYR A 16 -0.93 4.32 1.11
N GLN A 17 0.17 3.62 1.33
CA GLN A 17 1.43 4.24 1.72
C GLN A 17 2.39 4.23 0.53
N VAL A 18 3.00 5.38 0.26
CA VAL A 18 4.15 5.46 -0.64
C VAL A 18 5.40 5.18 0.20
N LYS A 19 5.97 3.98 0.06
CA LYS A 19 7.19 3.56 0.75
C LYS A 19 8.39 3.83 -0.16
N LEU A 20 9.36 4.58 0.36
CA LEU A 20 10.62 4.79 -0.34
C LEU A 20 11.45 3.50 -0.19
N LEU A 21 12.06 3.03 -1.27
CA LEU A 21 12.78 1.74 -1.26
C LEU A 21 14.20 1.86 -0.72
N ARG A 22 14.85 3.00 -0.97
CA ARG A 22 16.23 3.28 -0.51
C ARG A 22 16.33 3.76 0.93
N THR A 23 15.19 4.08 1.54
CA THR A 23 15.11 4.59 2.91
C THR A 23 13.91 3.93 3.57
N ASP A 24 13.97 3.52 4.83
CA ASP A 24 12.79 2.96 5.52
C ASP A 24 11.75 4.02 5.92
N LYS A 25 11.59 5.06 5.08
CA LYS A 25 10.71 6.20 5.27
C LYS A 25 9.50 6.11 4.35
N SER A 26 8.40 6.70 4.79
CA SER A 26 7.20 6.91 3.99
C SER A 26 7.19 8.30 3.37
N ALA A 27 6.83 8.41 2.09
CA ALA A 27 6.55 9.68 1.43
C ALA A 27 5.11 10.19 1.66
N GLY A 28 4.31 9.43 2.41
CA GLY A 28 2.97 9.80 2.85
C GLY A 28 1.99 8.63 2.86
N PHE A 29 0.81 8.89 3.41
CA PHE A 29 -0.35 8.02 3.41
C PHE A 29 -1.50 8.68 2.64
N PHE A 30 -2.24 7.90 1.87
CA PHE A 30 -3.22 8.40 0.91
C PHE A 30 -4.47 7.54 0.92
N GLU A 31 -5.64 8.18 0.92
CA GLU A 31 -6.95 7.52 0.91
C GLU A 31 -7.28 6.87 -0.44
N THR A 32 -6.64 7.34 -1.52
CA THR A 32 -6.88 6.82 -2.87
C THR A 32 -5.58 6.44 -3.55
N LEU A 33 -5.65 5.37 -4.36
CA LEU A 33 -4.52 4.93 -5.17
C LEU A 33 -4.03 6.02 -6.12
N GLN A 34 -4.94 6.81 -6.68
CA GLN A 34 -4.59 7.88 -7.61
C GLN A 34 -3.71 8.95 -6.96
N LYS A 35 -4.01 9.34 -5.71
CA LYS A 35 -3.16 10.28 -4.94
C LYS A 35 -1.79 9.65 -4.65
N ALA A 36 -1.76 8.38 -4.26
CA ALA A 36 -0.52 7.65 -4.02
C ALA A 36 0.35 7.54 -5.28
N LEU A 37 -0.25 7.25 -6.45
CA LEU A 37 0.44 7.19 -7.74
C LEU A 37 1.01 8.54 -8.17
N THR A 38 0.25 9.62 -8.00
CA THR A 38 0.75 10.98 -8.26
C THR A 38 1.98 11.27 -7.40
N ARG A 39 1.93 10.91 -6.12
CA ARG A 39 3.07 11.12 -5.22
C ARG A 39 4.24 10.21 -5.54
N GLN A 40 4.00 8.94 -5.88
CA GLN A 40 5.05 7.98 -6.23
C GLN A 40 5.90 8.49 -7.40
N LYS A 41 5.29 9.15 -8.39
CA LYS A 41 6.00 9.72 -9.55
C LYS A 41 7.04 10.79 -9.19
N GLU A 42 6.94 11.40 -8.02
CA GLU A 42 7.94 12.37 -7.54
C GLU A 42 9.22 11.69 -7.02
N PHE A 43 9.21 10.36 -6.85
CA PHE A 43 10.32 9.60 -6.28
C PHE A 43 10.77 8.48 -7.23
N GLU A 44 12.04 8.47 -7.60
CA GLU A 44 12.62 7.47 -8.52
C GLU A 44 12.57 6.03 -7.95
N TYR A 45 12.64 5.89 -6.62
CA TYR A 45 12.64 4.59 -5.93
C TYR A 45 11.57 4.54 -4.86
N ALA A 46 10.30 4.51 -5.27
CA ALA A 46 9.16 4.37 -4.39
C ALA A 46 8.20 3.28 -4.86
N THR A 47 7.61 2.57 -3.91
CA THR A 47 6.54 1.60 -4.13
C THR A 47 5.29 2.01 -3.37
N ILE A 48 4.13 1.54 -3.82
CA ILE A 48 2.86 1.73 -3.11
C ILE A 48 2.48 0.42 -2.45
N ILE A 49 2.29 0.47 -1.13
CA ILE A 49 1.80 -0.65 -0.34
C ILE A 49 0.44 -0.30 0.26
N ARG A 50 -0.39 -1.32 0.45
CA ARG A 50 -1.64 -1.17 1.20
C ARG A 50 -1.33 -1.26 2.69
N VAL A 51 -1.95 -0.39 3.49
CA VAL A 51 -1.78 -0.35 4.94
C VAL A 51 -3.13 -0.28 5.66
N ASP A 52 -3.15 -0.69 6.91
CA ASP A 52 -4.29 -0.52 7.79
C ASP A 52 -4.50 0.98 8.11
N PRO A 53 -5.73 1.52 7.99
CA PRO A 53 -5.99 2.94 8.24
C PRO A 53 -5.81 3.37 9.70
N LYS A 54 -5.92 2.44 10.67
CA LYS A 54 -5.81 2.70 12.11
C LYS A 54 -4.39 2.49 12.60
N THR A 55 -3.77 1.35 12.26
CA THR A 55 -2.42 1.02 12.75
C THR A 55 -1.30 1.51 11.81
N ARG A 56 -1.62 1.81 10.55
CA ARG A 56 -0.67 2.16 9.47
C ARG A 56 0.33 1.05 9.15
N GLU A 57 0.07 -0.16 9.62
CA GLU A 57 0.90 -1.31 9.34
C GLU A 57 0.62 -1.84 7.93
N PRO A 58 1.62 -2.39 7.22
CA PRO A 58 1.41 -3.03 5.93
C PRO A 58 0.39 -4.16 6.02
N LEU A 59 -0.52 -4.19 5.06
CA LEU A 59 -1.39 -5.35 4.86
C LEU A 59 -0.59 -6.40 4.11
N TYR A 60 -0.32 -7.52 4.77
CA TYR A 60 0.44 -8.63 4.22
C TYR A 60 -0.45 -9.60 3.44
N GLY A 61 0.03 -10.04 2.29
CA GLY A 61 -0.57 -11.13 1.53
C GLY A 61 -0.33 -12.48 2.19
N SER A 62 -0.91 -13.54 1.63
CA SER A 62 -0.67 -14.93 2.07
C SER A 62 0.79 -15.39 1.90
N ASP A 63 1.57 -14.65 1.11
CA ASP A 63 2.99 -14.83 0.85
C ASP A 63 3.89 -14.17 1.90
N GLY A 64 3.33 -13.45 2.87
CA GLY A 64 4.08 -12.73 3.91
C GLY A 64 4.72 -11.42 3.43
N TRP A 65 4.46 -10.99 2.19
CA TRP A 65 4.94 -9.72 1.66
C TRP A 65 3.85 -8.63 1.76
N PRO A 66 4.23 -7.35 1.94
CA PRO A 66 3.30 -6.24 1.84
C PRO A 66 2.60 -6.28 0.48
N MET A 67 1.26 -6.26 0.45
CA MET A 67 0.54 -6.31 -0.81
C MET A 67 0.86 -5.08 -1.67
N PRO A 68 1.56 -5.25 -2.81
CA PRO A 68 1.70 -4.17 -3.76
C PRO A 68 0.34 -3.85 -4.38
N VAL A 69 0.18 -2.62 -4.84
CA VAL A 69 -1.02 -2.21 -5.60
C VAL A 69 -0.84 -2.45 -7.08
#